data_AF-A0A2V5V0B2-F1
#
_entry.id   AF-A0A2V5V0B2-F1
#
_cell.length_a   1.000
_cell.length_b   1.000
_cell.length_c   1.000
_cell.angle_alpha   90.00
_cell.angle_beta   90.00
_cell.angle_gamma   90.00
#
_symmetry.space_group_name_H-M   'P 1'
#
loop_
_entity.id
_entity.type
_entity.pdbx_description
1 polymer ?
#
loop_
_entity_poly.entity_id
_entity_poly.type
_entity_poly.pdbx_seq_one_letter_code
_entity_poly.pdbx_strand_id
1 'polypeptide(L)'
;MKKSRPGVADFDSSLGYKPWWIAQHLVDTRSSSNMGTSHGLDDYLVARARKMGQEIDGLESVDEHVAVLGGLPDRDSEFLLRDALNQSKSDGGEFTRMRSAWRKGDTAALWAGDAHLRKEAPQIAARFVDQRNSKWIPRIEAELKTGKPTAIVAGALHFSGPNSVIALLQKRGYKIEQL
;
A
#
# COMPACT_ATOMS: atom_id res chain seq x y z
N MET A 1 -12.68 -47.26 -20.19
CA MET A 1 -13.08 -45.84 -20.29
C MET A 1 -12.41 -45.05 -19.17
N LYS A 2 -11.40 -44.22 -19.46
CA LYS A 2 -10.81 -43.27 -18.50
C LYS A 2 -11.49 -41.91 -18.73
N LYS A 3 -12.23 -41.40 -17.75
CA LYS A 3 -12.80 -40.05 -17.81
C LYS A 3 -11.67 -39.03 -17.66
N SER A 4 -11.42 -38.24 -18.71
CA SER A 4 -10.57 -37.06 -18.64
C SER A 4 -11.16 -36.08 -17.64
N ARG A 5 -10.34 -35.56 -16.72
CA ARG A 5 -10.71 -34.40 -15.91
C ARG A 5 -10.92 -33.19 -16.84
N PRO A 6 -11.92 -32.33 -16.60
CA PRO A 6 -12.03 -31.08 -17.35
C PRO A 6 -10.78 -30.25 -17.03
N GLY A 7 -10.02 -29.91 -18.07
CA GLY A 7 -8.92 -28.97 -17.95
C GLY A 7 -9.45 -27.66 -17.37
N VAL A 8 -8.71 -27.08 -16.43
CA VAL A 8 -8.92 -25.69 -16.01
C VAL A 8 -8.89 -24.87 -17.30
N ALA A 9 -9.94 -24.09 -17.56
CA ALA A 9 -9.99 -23.24 -18.74
C ALA A 9 -8.74 -22.35 -18.75
N ASP A 10 -7.96 -22.43 -19.83
CA ASP A 10 -6.80 -21.58 -20.03
C ASP A 10 -7.24 -20.11 -19.98
N PHE A 11 -6.43 -19.29 -19.31
CA PHE A 11 -6.69 -17.87 -19.13
C PHE A 11 -6.69 -17.18 -20.50
N ASP A 12 -7.85 -16.63 -20.91
CA ASP A 12 -7.97 -15.91 -22.19
C ASP A 12 -7.10 -14.65 -22.17
N SER A 13 -5.99 -14.70 -22.91
CA SER A 13 -4.97 -13.66 -22.99
C SER A 13 -5.34 -12.47 -23.88
N SER A 14 -6.53 -12.44 -24.48
CA SER A 14 -6.93 -11.40 -25.45
C SER A 14 -7.07 -9.99 -24.86
N LEU A 15 -7.21 -9.87 -23.53
CA LEU A 15 -7.23 -8.58 -22.82
C LEU A 15 -5.83 -8.09 -22.38
N GLY A 16 -4.78 -8.92 -22.44
CA GLY A 16 -3.39 -8.53 -22.18
C GLY A 16 -3.05 -8.02 -20.76
N TYR A 17 -3.95 -8.10 -19.79
CA TYR A 17 -3.69 -7.61 -18.43
C TYR A 17 -2.87 -8.58 -17.58
N LYS A 18 -1.84 -8.07 -16.89
CA LYS A 18 -1.12 -8.85 -15.89
C LYS A 18 -2.05 -9.24 -14.73
N PRO A 19 -1.88 -10.40 -14.09
CA PRO A 19 -2.75 -10.87 -13.01
C PRO A 19 -2.94 -9.87 -11.85
N TRP A 20 -1.88 -9.12 -11.48
CA TRP A 20 -1.97 -8.11 -10.41
C TRP A 20 -2.95 -6.98 -10.74
N TRP A 21 -3.06 -6.59 -12.03
CA TRP A 21 -3.96 -5.52 -12.47
C TRP A 21 -5.42 -5.94 -12.25
N ILE A 22 -5.73 -7.18 -12.60
CA ILE A 22 -7.05 -7.77 -12.35
C ILE A 22 -7.33 -7.87 -10.85
N ALA A 23 -6.34 -8.33 -10.07
CA ALA A 23 -6.45 -8.43 -8.61
C ALA A 23 -6.85 -7.09 -7.97
N GLN A 24 -6.22 -5.99 -8.39
CA GLN A 24 -6.51 -4.65 -7.87
C GLN A 24 -7.97 -4.24 -8.13
N HIS A 25 -8.49 -4.45 -9.34
CA HIS A 25 -9.86 -4.07 -9.69
C HIS A 25 -10.92 -4.94 -8.99
N LEU A 26 -10.58 -6.19 -8.65
CA LEU A 26 -11.44 -7.06 -7.83
C LEU A 26 -11.52 -6.59 -6.37
N VAL A 27 -10.50 -5.95 -5.83
CA VAL A 27 -10.49 -5.41 -4.47
C VAL A 27 -11.23 -4.07 -4.41
N ASP A 28 -11.01 -3.19 -5.39
CA ASP A 28 -11.63 -1.86 -5.45
C ASP A 28 -13.15 -1.94 -5.56
N THR A 29 -13.68 -2.85 -6.39
CA THR A 29 -15.12 -3.08 -6.54
C THR A 29 -15.80 -3.59 -5.26
N ARG A 30 -15.08 -4.31 -4.40
CA ARG A 30 -15.59 -4.74 -3.09
C ARG A 30 -15.54 -3.64 -2.03
N SER A 31 -14.55 -2.76 -2.12
CA SER A 31 -14.32 -1.69 -1.13
C SER A 31 -15.16 -0.44 -1.38
N SER A 32 -15.53 -0.19 -2.64
CA SER A 32 -16.25 1.02 -3.07
C SER A 32 -17.76 1.00 -2.78
N SER A 33 -18.35 -0.14 -2.37
CA SER A 33 -19.80 -0.20 -2.12
C SER A 33 -20.27 0.60 -0.90
N ASN A 34 -19.35 1.09 -0.05
CA ASN A 34 -19.66 1.82 1.19
C ASN A 34 -18.83 3.11 1.40
N MET A 35 -18.01 3.53 0.44
CA MET A 35 -17.17 4.73 0.56
C MET A 35 -17.56 5.74 -0.51
N GLY A 36 -17.98 6.93 -0.09
CA GLY A 36 -18.19 8.05 -1.02
C GLY A 36 -16.88 8.33 -1.74
N THR A 37 -16.87 8.09 -3.05
CA THR A 37 -15.69 8.27 -3.93
C THR A 37 -15.37 9.73 -4.19
N SER A 38 -16.07 10.68 -3.56
CA SER A 38 -16.03 12.06 -4.02
C SER A 38 -14.75 12.79 -3.69
N HIS A 39 -14.00 12.48 -2.63
CA HIS A 39 -12.65 13.04 -2.39
C HIS A 39 -11.83 12.15 -1.45
N GLY A 40 -10.75 11.53 -1.94
CA GLY A 40 -9.80 10.81 -1.08
C GLY A 40 -9.05 11.75 -0.13
N LEU A 41 -8.45 11.21 0.94
CA LEU A 41 -7.65 12.00 1.89
C LEU A 41 -6.49 12.72 1.18
N ASP A 42 -5.84 12.04 0.24
CA ASP A 42 -4.71 12.59 -0.52
C ASP A 42 -5.17 13.77 -1.40
N ASP A 43 -6.28 13.63 -2.13
CA ASP A 43 -6.86 14.71 -2.93
C ASP A 43 -7.22 15.92 -2.08
N TYR A 44 -7.82 15.68 -0.90
CA TYR A 44 -8.13 16.74 0.05
C TYR A 44 -6.88 17.50 0.49
N LEU A 45 -5.81 16.77 0.86
CA LEU A 45 -4.56 17.37 1.35
C LEU A 45 -3.83 18.13 0.23
N VAL A 46 -3.78 17.57 -0.99
CA VAL A 46 -3.20 18.24 -2.16
C VAL A 46 -3.98 19.51 -2.52
N ALA A 47 -5.32 19.44 -2.55
CA ALA A 47 -6.15 20.61 -2.83
C ALA A 47 -5.96 21.70 -1.77
N ARG A 48 -5.86 21.31 -0.49
CA ARG A 48 -5.58 22.23 0.62
C ARG A 48 -4.20 22.88 0.49
N ALA A 49 -3.15 22.10 0.23
CA ALA A 49 -1.79 22.60 0.07
C ALA A 49 -1.70 23.61 -1.09
N ARG A 50 -2.33 23.31 -2.23
CA ARG A 50 -2.44 24.24 -3.37
C ARG A 50 -3.15 25.53 -3.00
N LYS A 51 -4.29 25.45 -2.29
CA LYS A 51 -5.02 26.64 -1.83
C LYS A 51 -4.19 27.51 -0.87
N MET A 52 -3.31 26.89 -0.10
CA MET A 52 -2.40 27.57 0.83
C MET A 52 -1.10 28.04 0.18
N GLY A 53 -0.88 27.79 -1.11
CA GLY A 53 0.37 28.14 -1.81
C GLY A 53 1.59 27.39 -1.28
N GLN A 54 1.38 26.19 -0.71
CA GLN A 54 2.47 25.36 -0.20
C GLN A 54 3.19 24.62 -1.33
N GLU A 55 4.49 24.41 -1.15
CA GLU A 55 5.29 23.51 -1.99
C GLU A 55 4.77 22.08 -1.85
N ILE A 56 4.67 21.36 -2.97
CA ILE A 56 4.22 19.97 -3.02
C ILE A 56 5.25 19.19 -3.83
N ASP A 57 5.75 18.11 -3.25
CA ASP A 57 6.68 17.17 -3.90
C ASP A 57 6.32 15.72 -3.54
N GLY A 58 6.84 14.76 -4.32
CA GLY A 58 6.58 13.34 -4.20
C GLY A 58 7.70 12.57 -3.50
N LEU A 59 7.33 11.64 -2.62
CA LEU A 59 8.28 10.66 -2.04
C LEU A 59 8.83 9.69 -3.11
N GLU A 60 8.09 9.50 -4.20
CA GLU A 60 8.48 8.72 -5.38
C GLU A 60 7.82 9.32 -6.65
N SER A 61 8.37 9.01 -7.82
CA SER A 61 7.77 9.35 -9.11
C SER A 61 6.60 8.41 -9.47
N VAL A 62 5.81 8.80 -10.48
CA VAL A 62 4.74 7.95 -11.02
C VAL A 62 5.32 6.63 -11.56
N ASP A 63 6.46 6.68 -12.27
CA ASP A 63 7.11 5.48 -12.80
C ASP A 63 7.62 4.56 -11.68
N GLU A 64 8.20 5.14 -10.62
CA GLU A 64 8.62 4.39 -9.44
C GLU A 64 7.43 3.67 -8.79
N HIS A 65 6.30 4.37 -8.65
CA HIS A 65 5.07 3.80 -8.12
C HIS A 65 4.51 2.67 -9.00
N VAL A 66 4.37 2.90 -10.31
CA VAL A 66 3.86 1.89 -11.25
C VAL A 66 4.77 0.67 -11.28
N ALA A 67 6.08 0.84 -11.17
CA ALA A 67 7.04 -0.26 -11.15
C ALA A 67 6.88 -1.18 -9.92
N VAL A 68 6.28 -0.71 -8.82
CA VAL A 68 6.01 -1.54 -7.62
C VAL A 68 5.16 -2.76 -7.99
N LEU A 69 4.09 -2.55 -8.75
CA LEU A 69 3.21 -3.64 -9.20
C LEU A 69 3.60 -4.16 -10.58
N GLY A 70 3.88 -3.25 -11.53
CA GLY A 70 4.20 -3.60 -12.92
C GLY A 70 5.47 -4.45 -13.08
N GLY A 71 6.41 -4.32 -12.14
CA GLY A 71 7.65 -5.09 -12.09
C GLY A 71 7.59 -6.37 -11.26
N LEU A 72 6.41 -6.81 -10.81
CA LEU A 72 6.28 -8.10 -10.14
C LEU A 72 6.53 -9.25 -11.13
N PRO A 73 7.23 -10.32 -10.70
CA PRO A 73 7.24 -11.60 -11.41
C PRO A 73 5.83 -12.12 -11.62
N ASP A 74 5.62 -12.90 -12.68
CA ASP A 74 4.30 -13.46 -13.01
C ASP A 74 3.74 -14.31 -11.86
N ARG A 75 4.60 -15.08 -11.20
CA ARG A 75 4.24 -15.88 -10.02
C ARG A 75 3.69 -15.03 -8.87
N ASP A 76 4.30 -13.89 -8.60
CA ASP A 76 3.88 -12.99 -7.52
C ASP A 76 2.59 -12.26 -7.90
N SER A 77 2.46 -11.90 -9.19
CA SER A 77 1.22 -11.34 -9.73
C SER A 77 0.05 -12.34 -9.63
N GLU A 78 0.31 -13.61 -9.92
CA GLU A 78 -0.69 -14.69 -9.80
C GLU A 78 -1.09 -14.92 -8.34
N PHE A 79 -0.14 -14.85 -7.40
CA PHE A 79 -0.44 -14.90 -5.97
C PHE A 79 -1.43 -13.80 -5.58
N LEU A 80 -1.20 -12.54 -6.00
CA LEU A 80 -2.12 -11.43 -5.71
C LEU A 80 -3.54 -11.68 -6.25
N LEU A 81 -3.64 -12.23 -7.46
CA LEU A 81 -4.95 -12.57 -8.05
C LEU A 81 -5.65 -13.67 -7.26
N ARG A 82 -4.94 -14.74 -6.91
CA ARG A 82 -5.48 -15.84 -6.10
C ARG A 82 -5.90 -15.36 -4.72
N ASP A 83 -5.09 -14.53 -4.07
CA ASP A 83 -5.42 -13.93 -2.78
C ASP A 83 -6.68 -13.06 -2.89
N ALA A 84 -6.76 -12.16 -3.88
CA ALA A 84 -7.93 -11.31 -4.11
C ALA A 84 -9.22 -12.11 -4.44
N LEU A 85 -9.10 -13.31 -5.02
CA LEU A 85 -10.23 -14.22 -5.26
C LEU A 85 -10.63 -14.99 -3.99
N ASN A 86 -9.65 -15.38 -3.18
CA ASN A 86 -9.84 -16.16 -1.96
C ASN A 86 -10.20 -15.33 -0.73
N GLN A 87 -9.97 -14.02 -0.77
CA GLN A 87 -10.54 -13.09 0.19
C GLN A 87 -12.06 -13.19 0.10
N SER A 88 -12.63 -14.08 0.93
CA SER A 88 -14.04 -14.08 1.29
C SER A 88 -14.43 -12.66 1.62
N LYS A 89 -15.65 -12.21 1.28
CA LYS A 89 -16.19 -10.88 1.65
C LYS A 89 -15.74 -10.56 3.08
N SER A 90 -14.65 -9.81 3.22
CA SER A 90 -14.05 -9.63 4.53
C SER A 90 -15.09 -8.87 5.31
N ASP A 91 -15.60 -9.49 6.38
CA ASP A 91 -16.54 -8.84 7.27
C ASP A 91 -15.97 -7.47 7.62
N GLY A 92 -16.79 -6.42 7.55
CA GLY A 92 -16.35 -5.02 7.76
C GLY A 92 -15.64 -4.76 9.11
N GLY A 93 -15.50 -5.78 9.96
CA GLY A 93 -14.70 -5.80 11.18
C GLY A 93 -13.21 -5.51 10.95
N GLU A 94 -12.54 -6.09 9.93
CA GLU A 94 -11.11 -5.80 9.72
C GLU A 94 -10.89 -4.35 9.29
N PHE A 95 -11.67 -3.85 8.34
CA PHE A 95 -11.65 -2.45 7.96
C PHE A 95 -11.94 -1.52 9.14
N THR A 96 -12.92 -1.87 9.99
CA THR A 96 -13.26 -1.10 11.19
C THR A 96 -12.13 -1.08 12.20
N ARG A 97 -11.46 -2.22 12.43
CA ARG A 97 -10.26 -2.32 13.27
C ARG A 97 -9.13 -1.44 12.72
N MET A 98 -8.80 -1.59 11.44
CA MET A 98 -7.74 -0.84 10.75
C MET A 98 -7.98 0.67 10.83
N ARG A 99 -9.22 1.11 10.56
CA ARG A 99 -9.63 2.52 10.69
C ARG A 99 -9.52 3.02 12.14
N SER A 100 -9.87 2.21 13.13
CA SER A 100 -9.73 2.58 14.55
C SER A 100 -8.25 2.72 14.94
N ALA A 101 -7.42 1.78 14.52
CA ALA A 101 -5.97 1.80 14.74
C ALA A 101 -5.34 3.05 14.12
N TRP A 102 -5.68 3.35 12.86
CA TRP A 102 -5.20 4.54 12.16
C TRP A 102 -5.57 5.83 12.91
N ARG A 103 -6.83 5.98 13.35
CA ARG A 103 -7.28 7.18 14.08
C ARG A 103 -6.58 7.40 15.43
N LYS A 104 -6.06 6.33 16.04
CA LYS A 104 -5.35 6.38 17.33
C LYS A 104 -3.83 6.41 17.17
N GLY A 105 -3.31 6.27 15.95
CA GLY A 105 -1.88 6.07 15.71
C GLY A 105 -1.36 4.74 16.28
N ASP A 106 -2.19 3.70 16.38
CA ASP A 106 -1.79 2.38 16.87
C ASP A 106 -1.00 1.62 15.77
N THR A 107 0.29 1.92 15.68
CA THR A 107 1.18 1.33 14.67
C THR A 107 1.36 -0.17 14.84
N ALA A 108 1.17 -0.72 16.04
CA ALA A 108 1.22 -2.16 16.27
C ALA A 108 0.01 -2.87 15.66
N ALA A 109 -1.20 -2.33 15.86
CA ALA A 109 -2.41 -2.87 15.25
C ALA A 109 -2.40 -2.70 13.72
N LEU A 110 -1.91 -1.58 13.20
CA LEU A 110 -1.73 -1.38 11.75
C LEU A 110 -0.78 -2.44 11.16
N TRP A 111 0.34 -2.73 11.84
CA TRP A 111 1.29 -3.78 11.45
C TRP A 111 0.74 -5.20 11.57
N ALA A 112 -0.27 -5.43 12.40
CA ALA A 112 -0.89 -6.74 12.53
C ALA A 112 -1.82 -7.06 11.34
N GLY A 113 -2.44 -6.05 10.73
CA GLY A 113 -3.42 -6.26 9.66
C GLY A 113 -2.85 -6.76 8.33
N ASP A 114 -1.56 -6.55 8.07
CA ASP A 114 -0.87 -7.08 6.88
C ASP A 114 -0.11 -8.40 7.14
N ALA A 115 -0.28 -9.00 8.33
CA ALA A 115 0.48 -10.16 8.76
C ALA A 115 0.34 -11.37 7.83
N HIS A 116 -0.85 -11.57 7.24
CA HIS A 116 -1.09 -12.61 6.23
C HIS A 116 -0.19 -12.41 5.00
N LEU A 117 -0.19 -11.22 4.40
CA LEU A 117 0.63 -10.92 3.22
C LEU A 117 2.12 -11.08 3.54
N ARG A 118 2.56 -10.58 4.70
CA ARG A 118 3.97 -10.73 5.14
C ARG A 118 4.39 -12.18 5.35
N LYS A 119 3.46 -13.05 5.77
CA LYS A 119 3.73 -14.47 5.99
C LYS A 119 3.74 -15.24 4.67
N GLU A 120 2.71 -15.07 3.84
CA GLU A 120 2.50 -15.87 2.65
C GLU A 120 3.28 -15.36 1.42
N ALA A 121 3.54 -14.05 1.37
CA ALA A 121 4.28 -13.40 0.28
C ALA A 121 5.22 -12.28 0.79
N PRO A 122 6.26 -12.62 1.59
CA PRO A 122 7.16 -11.62 2.19
C PRO A 122 7.86 -10.72 1.17
N GLN A 123 8.16 -11.23 -0.03
CA GLN A 123 8.77 -10.44 -1.10
C GLN A 123 7.83 -9.36 -1.64
N ILE A 124 6.54 -9.68 -1.76
CA ILE A 124 5.51 -8.72 -2.18
C ILE A 124 5.33 -7.65 -1.08
N ALA A 125 5.20 -8.07 0.17
CA ALA A 125 5.07 -7.13 1.29
C ALA A 125 6.26 -6.17 1.40
N ALA A 126 7.48 -6.69 1.29
CA ALA A 126 8.70 -5.87 1.29
C ALA A 126 8.74 -4.91 0.10
N ARG A 127 8.29 -5.34 -1.08
CA ARG A 127 8.23 -4.48 -2.28
C ARG A 127 7.21 -3.35 -2.13
N PHE A 128 6.06 -3.63 -1.54
CA PHE A 128 4.97 -2.66 -1.38
C PHE A 128 5.26 -1.57 -0.35
N VAL A 129 6.08 -1.88 0.67
CA VAL A 129 6.32 -0.96 1.79
C VAL A 129 7.82 -0.78 2.06
N ASP A 130 8.51 -1.81 2.54
CA ASP A 130 9.88 -1.71 3.08
C ASP A 130 10.89 -1.13 2.07
N GLN A 131 10.84 -1.58 0.82
CA GLN A 131 11.74 -1.13 -0.25
C GLN A 131 11.46 0.33 -0.62
N ARG A 132 10.18 0.74 -0.61
CA ARG A 132 9.78 2.13 -0.87
C ARG A 132 10.21 3.03 0.27
N ASN A 133 9.92 2.65 1.52
CA ASN A 133 10.38 3.37 2.70
C ASN A 133 11.90 3.59 2.66
N SER A 134 12.67 2.54 2.37
CA SER A 134 14.14 2.63 2.27
C SER A 134 14.60 3.66 1.23
N LYS A 135 13.91 3.76 0.08
CA LYS A 135 14.18 4.76 -0.96
C LYS A 135 13.71 6.17 -0.59
N TRP A 136 12.65 6.28 0.21
CA TRP A 136 12.10 7.56 0.64
C TRP A 136 12.96 8.23 1.72
N ILE A 137 13.61 7.46 2.59
CA ILE A 137 14.38 8.01 3.71
C ILE A 137 15.41 9.07 3.28
N PRO A 138 16.28 8.86 2.26
CA PRO A 138 17.20 9.90 1.83
C PRO A 138 16.50 11.20 1.37
N ARG A 139 15.33 11.09 0.72
CA ARG A 139 14.54 12.26 0.29
C ARG A 139 13.95 13.00 1.47
N ILE A 140 13.40 12.25 2.44
CA ILE A 140 12.88 12.79 3.69
C ILE A 140 14.00 13.47 4.49
N GLU A 141 15.18 12.86 4.61
CA GLU A 141 16.33 13.46 5.30
C GLU A 141 16.82 14.73 4.58
N ALA A 142 16.79 14.77 3.25
CA ALA A 142 17.12 15.95 2.48
C ALA A 142 16.15 17.11 2.78
N GLU A 143 14.86 16.82 2.83
CA GLU A 143 13.83 17.80 3.17
C GLU A 143 13.95 18.30 4.62
N LEU A 144 14.17 17.39 5.57
CA LEU A 144 14.40 17.76 6.98
C LEU A 144 15.61 18.68 7.16
N LYS A 145 16.67 18.53 6.35
CA LYS A 145 17.87 19.39 6.39
C LYS A 145 17.60 20.82 5.91
N THR A 146 16.51 21.07 5.19
CA THR A 146 16.13 22.45 4.81
C THR A 146 15.70 23.28 6.01
N GLY A 147 15.34 22.64 7.13
CA GLY A 147 14.78 23.29 8.32
C GLY A 147 13.35 23.77 8.16
N LYS A 148 12.70 23.52 7.00
CA LYS A 148 11.29 23.81 6.78
C LYS A 148 10.42 22.80 7.53
N PRO A 149 9.37 23.23 8.25
CA PRO A 149 8.35 22.31 8.74
C PRO A 149 7.60 21.68 7.57
N THR A 150 7.74 20.37 7.39
CA THR A 150 7.19 19.64 6.25
C THR A 150 6.24 18.53 6.69
N ALA A 151 5.05 18.51 6.11
CA ALA A 151 4.08 17.44 6.32
C ALA A 151 4.33 16.31 5.32
N ILE A 152 4.59 15.09 5.82
CA ILE A 152 4.76 13.89 5.00
C ILE A 152 3.47 13.08 5.06
N VAL A 153 2.90 12.79 3.90
CA VAL A 153 1.64 12.06 3.76
C VAL A 153 1.91 10.77 2.98
N ALA A 154 1.52 9.63 3.55
CA ALA A 154 1.64 8.31 2.93
C ALA A 154 0.60 7.34 3.52
N GLY A 155 0.44 6.18 2.88
CA GLY A 155 -0.45 5.13 3.38
C GLY A 155 -0.04 4.61 4.76
N ALA A 156 -1.02 4.21 5.58
CA ALA A 156 -0.82 3.87 7.00
C ALA A 156 0.29 2.81 7.25
N LEU A 157 0.41 1.82 6.37
CA LEU A 157 1.44 0.78 6.48
C LEU A 157 2.88 1.31 6.37
N HIS A 158 3.10 2.46 5.73
CA HIS A 158 4.43 3.07 5.67
C HIS A 158 4.94 3.55 7.03
N PHE A 159 4.05 3.71 8.01
CA PHE A 159 4.35 4.16 9.36
C PHE A 159 4.27 3.05 10.42
N SER A 160 4.05 1.79 10.02
CA SER A 160 3.94 0.65 10.93
C SER A 160 5.02 -0.42 10.67
N GLY A 161 5.46 -1.10 11.73
CA GLY A 161 6.47 -2.15 11.64
C GLY A 161 7.94 -1.70 11.72
N PRO A 162 8.88 -2.66 11.68
CA PRO A 162 10.31 -2.44 11.96
C PRO A 162 11.08 -1.71 10.85
N ASN A 163 10.52 -1.67 9.64
CA ASN A 163 11.03 -0.98 8.46
C ASN A 163 10.14 0.20 8.05
N SER A 164 9.30 0.69 8.97
CA SER A 164 8.52 1.91 8.78
C SER A 164 9.41 3.15 8.64
N VAL A 165 8.88 4.20 8.02
CA VAL A 165 9.55 5.51 7.99
C VAL A 165 9.92 5.98 9.39
N ILE A 166 9.03 5.81 10.37
CA ILE A 166 9.27 6.16 11.78
C ILE A 166 10.47 5.38 12.33
N ALA A 167 10.46 4.06 12.22
CA ALA A 167 11.53 3.22 12.76
C ALA A 167 12.88 3.50 12.08
N LEU A 168 12.89 3.75 10.77
CA LEU A 168 14.10 4.06 10.02
C LEU A 168 14.67 5.42 10.40
N LEU A 169 13.84 6.44 10.62
CA LEU A 169 14.28 7.75 11.10
C LEU A 169 14.80 7.67 12.54
N GLN A 170 14.12 6.94 13.44
CA GLN A 170 14.61 6.74 14.81
C GLN A 170 15.99 6.08 14.84
N LYS A 171 16.22 5.05 14.00
CA LYS A 171 17.55 4.40 13.85
C LYS A 171 18.64 5.37 13.38
N ARG A 172 18.26 6.49 12.76
CA ARG A 172 19.16 7.56 12.28
C ARG A 172 19.34 8.70 13.27
N GLY A 173 18.76 8.58 14.47
CA GLY A 173 18.91 9.55 15.56
C GLY A 173 17.86 10.67 15.55
N TYR A 174 16.83 10.59 14.71
CA TYR A 174 15.74 11.55 14.75
C TYR A 174 14.85 11.30 15.97
N LYS A 175 14.48 12.39 16.65
CA LYS A 175 13.48 12.36 17.71
C LYS A 175 12.09 12.32 17.08
N ILE A 176 11.33 11.29 17.41
CA ILE A 176 9.94 11.14 16.96
C ILE A 176 9.02 11.25 18.17
N GLU A 177 8.03 12.12 18.05
CA GLU A 177 6.98 12.32 19.05
C GLU A 177 5.62 12.08 18.39
N GLN A 178 4.78 11.30 19.05
CA GLN A 178 3.37 11.20 18.70
C GLN A 178 2.64 12.30 19.45
N LEU A 179 1.96 13.18 18.70
CA LEU A 179 1.19 14.31 19.22
C LEU A 179 -0.23 13.91 19.62
#